data_AF-A0A3L7SNV8-F1
#
_entry.id   AF-A0A3L7SNV8-F1
#
_cell.length_a   1.000
_cell.length_b   1.000
_cell.length_c   1.000
_cell.angle_alpha   90.00
_cell.angle_beta   90.00
_cell.angle_gamma   90.00
#
_symmetry.space_group_name_H-M   'P 1'
#
loop_
_entity.id
_entity.type
_entity.pdbx_description
1 polymer ?
#
loop_
_entity_poly.entity_id
_entity_poly.type
_entity_poly.pdbx_seq_one_letter_code
_entity_poly.pdbx_strand_id
1 'polypeptide(L)'
;MHNLLRLAALSIGLSFLSSLAAADETFRPETGKFPALEKAHAYRGVLAFVDHANRRGSLRVETPGEFFRNAPHPFAMLPYGIVRYHGAPADLRDVPLGTVMHVRAFLPPDPETSSVPVVQNGNPERPAENHVLHLEDEPSFCLREGLVWKLKEVEVQANQAMISATREPQAVGDGKANVESLTVDAGTRVWRGRECLNLEDLIGEGIWPASGKKALGDQAALLGLTWQPTPNGVFLRYHISDIWLDEAAIQRATRNQTETHKALIRTRWMPAWVDAVEYGKFGRAKVTATLFGGMEPSLYADFKAGSPAQMNSVENTLKHTHGDYSPAHMASGGAILELTRLPGAIPLGSSGIQIRFETDQIIEGIRPGRVVRVRPTSWPLVNLSRDEYLRDSIEERFPGPNIFPKY
;
A
#
# COMPACT_ATOMS: atom_id res chain seq x y z
N MET A 1 6.72 -50.81 70.18
CA MET A 1 5.62 -49.83 70.20
C MET A 1 5.64 -49.07 68.89
N HIS A 2 4.49 -49.11 68.23
CA HIS A 2 4.12 -48.50 66.95
C HIS A 2 4.59 -47.05 66.73
N ASN A 3 5.06 -46.73 65.53
CA ASN A 3 4.29 -45.86 64.62
C ASN A 3 4.89 -45.81 63.21
N LEU A 4 4.04 -46.21 62.25
CA LEU A 4 4.13 -45.93 60.83
C LEU A 4 3.96 -44.43 60.59
N LEU A 5 4.69 -43.84 59.64
CA LEU A 5 4.19 -42.70 58.87
C LEU A 5 4.55 -42.85 57.38
N ARG A 6 3.58 -42.43 56.57
CA ARG A 6 3.32 -42.83 55.18
C ARG A 6 4.06 -41.97 54.14
N LEU A 7 4.11 -42.56 52.94
CA LEU A 7 4.42 -42.03 51.61
C LEU A 7 3.99 -40.57 51.35
N ALA A 8 4.81 -39.88 50.55
CA ALA A 8 4.34 -39.17 49.36
C ALA A 8 5.49 -39.06 48.33
N ALA A 9 5.48 -39.92 47.31
CA ALA A 9 6.33 -39.77 46.12
C ALA A 9 5.63 -38.78 45.17
N LEU A 10 6.29 -37.65 44.91
CA LEU A 10 5.78 -36.61 44.01
C LEU A 10 6.22 -36.94 42.58
N SER A 11 5.35 -37.58 41.81
CA SER A 11 5.54 -37.83 40.38
C SER A 11 5.23 -36.55 39.60
N ILE A 12 6.26 -35.85 39.10
CA ILE A 12 6.10 -34.71 38.20
C ILE A 12 5.78 -35.25 36.80
N GLY A 13 4.49 -35.25 36.45
CA GLY A 13 4.03 -35.50 35.09
C GLY A 13 4.29 -34.26 34.22
N LEU A 14 5.16 -34.40 33.22
CA LEU A 14 5.34 -33.41 32.16
C LEU A 14 4.10 -33.44 31.24
N SER A 15 3.17 -32.52 31.46
CA SER A 15 2.06 -32.30 30.52
C SER A 15 2.56 -31.48 29.33
N PHE A 16 2.76 -32.15 28.19
CA PHE A 16 2.88 -31.49 26.89
C PHE A 16 1.54 -30.83 26.55
N LEU A 17 1.40 -29.54 26.87
CA LEU A 17 0.38 -28.67 26.30
C LEU A 17 0.74 -28.44 24.83
N SER A 18 0.13 -29.26 23.97
CA SER A 18 0.01 -28.97 22.55
C SER A 18 -0.92 -27.76 22.42
N SER A 19 -0.35 -26.60 22.11
CA SER A 19 -1.13 -25.47 21.64
C SER A 19 -1.71 -25.83 20.28
N LEU A 20 -2.96 -26.28 20.25
CA LEU A 20 -3.75 -26.15 19.03
C LEU A 20 -3.82 -24.65 18.73
N ALA A 21 -3.17 -24.23 17.66
CA ALA A 21 -3.41 -22.93 17.06
C ALA A 21 -4.90 -22.87 16.73
N ALA A 22 -5.64 -22.00 17.44
CA ALA A 22 -6.98 -21.65 17.07
C ALA A 22 -6.93 -21.09 15.64
N ALA A 23 -7.83 -21.56 14.77
CA ALA A 23 -8.05 -20.93 13.48
C ALA A 23 -8.36 -19.46 13.75
N ASP A 24 -7.49 -18.56 13.30
CA ASP A 24 -7.59 -17.13 13.56
C ASP A 24 -8.93 -16.64 13.04
N GLU A 25 -9.71 -16.00 13.91
CA GLU A 25 -11.05 -15.55 13.60
C GLU A 25 -10.95 -14.45 12.53
N THR A 26 -11.49 -14.70 11.35
CA THR A 26 -11.34 -13.81 10.18
C THR A 26 -11.83 -12.39 10.51
N PHE A 27 -10.95 -11.38 10.35
CA PHE A 27 -11.22 -10.02 10.82
C PHE A 27 -11.81 -9.11 9.73
N ARG A 28 -12.85 -8.34 10.11
CA ARG A 28 -13.49 -7.31 9.27
C ARG A 28 -13.24 -5.90 9.85
N PRO A 29 -12.90 -4.91 9.01
CA PRO A 29 -12.78 -3.53 9.47
C PRO A 29 -14.13 -2.98 9.94
N GLU A 30 -14.12 -2.30 11.09
CA GLU A 30 -15.29 -1.62 11.63
C GLU A 30 -15.37 -0.17 11.11
N THR A 31 -16.59 0.30 10.83
CA THR A 31 -16.81 1.70 10.43
C THR A 31 -16.32 2.65 11.52
N GLY A 32 -15.54 3.67 11.13
CA GLY A 32 -15.01 4.69 12.04
C GLY A 32 -13.80 4.25 12.88
N LYS A 33 -13.23 3.07 12.61
CA LYS A 33 -12.01 2.59 13.29
C LYS A 33 -10.92 2.24 12.28
N PHE A 34 -9.69 2.55 12.62
CA PHE A 34 -8.53 2.08 11.89
C PHE A 34 -8.19 0.65 12.35
N PRO A 35 -8.16 -0.34 11.46
CA PRO A 35 -7.89 -1.71 11.83
C PRO A 35 -6.39 -1.90 12.14
N ALA A 36 -6.10 -2.82 13.06
CA ALA A 36 -4.73 -3.18 13.42
C ALA A 36 -4.05 -3.94 12.28
N LEU A 37 -2.82 -3.58 11.93
CA LEU A 37 -2.08 -4.17 10.80
C LEU A 37 -1.81 -5.67 11.01
N GLU A 38 -1.64 -6.07 12.27
CA GLU A 38 -1.35 -7.44 12.68
C GLU A 38 -2.50 -8.41 12.35
N LYS A 39 -3.72 -7.88 12.21
CA LYS A 39 -4.90 -8.65 11.80
C LYS A 39 -5.06 -8.76 10.28
N ALA A 40 -4.21 -8.07 9.51
CA ALA A 40 -4.31 -8.08 8.05
C ALA A 40 -3.68 -9.35 7.48
N HIS A 41 -4.41 -10.00 6.58
CA HIS A 41 -3.88 -11.10 5.80
C HIS A 41 -2.80 -10.58 4.84
N ALA A 42 -1.73 -11.36 4.70
CA ALA A 42 -0.54 -10.97 3.96
C ALA A 42 -0.33 -11.88 2.76
N TYR A 43 -0.19 -11.29 1.58
CA TYR A 43 0.16 -12.00 0.37
C TYR A 43 0.92 -11.10 -0.58
N ARG A 44 1.49 -11.71 -1.62
CA ARG A 44 2.26 -11.05 -2.66
C ARG A 44 1.71 -11.43 -4.03
N GLY A 45 1.80 -10.54 -5.00
CA GLY A 45 1.35 -10.83 -6.35
C GLY A 45 1.81 -9.81 -7.37
N VAL A 46 1.54 -10.10 -8.64
CA VAL A 46 1.91 -9.26 -9.78
C VAL A 46 0.72 -8.42 -10.21
N LEU A 47 0.90 -7.10 -10.27
CA LEU A 47 -0.16 -6.15 -10.65
C LEU A 47 -0.58 -6.37 -12.10
N ALA A 48 -1.84 -6.76 -12.31
CA ALA A 48 -2.36 -7.12 -13.62
C ALA A 48 -3.37 -6.10 -14.17
N PHE A 49 -4.06 -5.38 -13.29
CA PHE A 49 -5.06 -4.39 -13.65
C PHE A 49 -5.11 -3.26 -12.62
N VAL A 50 -5.35 -2.03 -13.09
CA VAL A 50 -5.50 -0.84 -12.25
C VAL A 50 -6.69 0.00 -12.73
N ASP A 51 -7.59 0.28 -11.79
CA ASP A 51 -8.61 1.33 -11.88
C ASP A 51 -8.32 2.34 -10.76
N HIS A 52 -7.35 3.23 -11.05
CA HIS A 52 -6.83 4.19 -10.09
C HIS A 52 -7.92 5.16 -9.59
N ALA A 53 -8.88 5.52 -10.45
CA ALA A 53 -9.96 6.44 -10.12
C ALA A 53 -10.90 5.87 -9.05
N ASN A 54 -11.20 4.57 -9.11
CA ASN A 54 -11.99 3.88 -8.09
C ASN A 54 -11.14 3.19 -7.02
N ARG A 55 -9.82 3.44 -7.01
CA ARG A 55 -8.85 2.86 -6.08
C ARG A 55 -8.99 1.34 -5.95
N ARG A 56 -9.06 0.63 -7.08
CA ARG A 56 -9.16 -0.83 -7.14
C ARG A 56 -8.26 -1.39 -8.26
N GLY A 57 -8.04 -2.69 -8.26
CA GLY A 57 -7.21 -3.35 -9.26
C GLY A 57 -7.30 -4.86 -9.17
N SER A 58 -6.38 -5.56 -9.84
CA SER A 58 -6.22 -7.01 -9.68
C SER A 58 -4.74 -7.41 -9.65
N LEU A 59 -4.44 -8.44 -8.87
CA LEU A 59 -3.12 -9.05 -8.71
C LEU A 59 -3.18 -10.52 -9.09
N ARG A 60 -2.22 -11.03 -9.87
CA ARG A 60 -1.99 -12.49 -9.89
C ARG A 60 -1.23 -12.85 -8.63
N VAL A 61 -1.90 -13.52 -7.69
CA VAL A 61 -1.30 -13.88 -6.40
C VAL A 61 -0.23 -14.95 -6.60
N GLU A 62 0.90 -14.77 -5.95
CA GLU A 62 2.04 -15.68 -5.99
C GLU A 62 1.64 -17.03 -5.38
N THR A 63 1.57 -18.06 -6.21
CA THR A 63 1.38 -19.44 -5.77
C THR A 63 2.29 -20.41 -6.52
N PRO A 64 2.64 -21.56 -5.92
CA PRO A 64 3.38 -22.61 -6.62
C PRO A 64 2.60 -23.14 -7.84
N GLY A 65 3.31 -23.57 -8.88
CA GLY A 65 2.71 -24.19 -10.06
C GLY A 65 2.72 -23.28 -11.30
N GLU A 66 1.66 -23.36 -12.11
CA GLU A 66 1.53 -22.61 -13.37
C GLU A 66 1.05 -21.17 -13.12
N PHE A 67 1.82 -20.38 -12.36
CA PHE A 67 1.50 -19.00 -11.95
C PHE A 67 0.90 -18.12 -13.06
N PHE A 68 1.41 -18.25 -14.29
CA PHE A 68 0.94 -17.50 -15.46
C PHE A 68 -0.52 -17.77 -15.85
N ARG A 69 -1.11 -18.89 -15.41
CA ARG A 69 -2.51 -19.26 -15.64
C ARG A 69 -3.45 -18.75 -14.55
N ASN A 70 -2.92 -18.30 -13.41
CA ASN A 70 -3.75 -17.83 -12.32
C ASN A 70 -4.55 -16.60 -12.76
N ALA A 71 -5.87 -16.66 -12.56
CA ALA A 71 -6.74 -15.53 -12.80
C ALA A 71 -6.36 -14.38 -11.85
N PRO A 72 -6.28 -13.13 -12.33
CA PRO A 72 -6.04 -11.98 -11.45
C PRO A 72 -7.10 -11.88 -10.34
N HIS A 73 -6.65 -11.87 -9.09
CA HIS A 73 -7.46 -11.66 -7.91
C HIS A 73 -7.78 -10.17 -7.72
N PRO A 74 -9.05 -9.76 -7.70
CA PRO A 74 -9.43 -8.35 -7.59
C PRO A 74 -9.24 -7.82 -6.17
N PHE A 75 -8.88 -6.55 -6.03
CA PHE A 75 -8.74 -5.85 -4.75
C PHE A 75 -9.34 -4.44 -4.80
N ALA A 76 -9.82 -3.95 -3.65
CA ALA A 76 -10.22 -2.56 -3.45
C ALA A 76 -9.39 -1.95 -2.32
N MET A 77 -8.93 -0.71 -2.47
CA MET A 77 -8.29 0.01 -1.38
C MET A 77 -9.35 0.49 -0.38
N LEU A 78 -9.07 0.35 0.91
CA LEU A 78 -9.82 1.07 1.95
C LEU A 78 -9.69 2.59 1.75
N PRO A 79 -10.63 3.42 2.25
CA PRO A 79 -10.54 4.88 2.11
C PRO A 79 -9.23 5.45 2.68
N TYR A 80 -8.76 4.86 3.78
CA TYR A 80 -7.50 5.17 4.46
C TYR A 80 -6.36 4.20 4.08
N GLY A 81 -6.55 3.40 3.03
CA GLY A 81 -5.52 2.49 2.53
C GLY A 81 -4.37 3.25 1.87
N ILE A 82 -3.15 2.76 2.08
CA ILE A 82 -1.91 3.41 1.67
C ILE A 82 -1.27 2.60 0.53
N VAL A 83 -0.82 3.30 -0.50
CA VAL A 83 0.03 2.73 -1.55
C VAL A 83 1.44 3.29 -1.38
N ARG A 84 2.46 2.45 -1.50
CA ARG A 84 3.87 2.87 -1.53
C ARG A 84 4.57 2.37 -2.79
N TYR A 85 5.39 3.24 -3.37
CA TYR A 85 6.21 2.96 -4.53
C TYR A 85 7.57 3.64 -4.35
N HIS A 86 8.66 2.94 -4.65
CA HIS A 86 10.03 3.46 -4.50
C HIS A 86 10.32 4.08 -3.11
N GLY A 87 9.81 3.47 -2.05
CA GLY A 87 10.00 3.92 -0.67
C GLY A 87 9.13 5.13 -0.26
N ALA A 88 8.29 5.66 -1.14
CA ALA A 88 7.48 6.86 -0.89
C ALA A 88 5.98 6.59 -1.03
N PRO A 89 5.11 7.45 -0.45
CA PRO A 89 3.67 7.41 -0.71
C PRO A 89 3.35 7.56 -2.20
N ALA A 90 2.32 6.87 -2.66
CA ALA A 90 1.93 6.83 -4.07
C ALA A 90 0.41 6.73 -4.26
N ASP A 91 -0.03 6.96 -5.50
CA ASP A 91 -1.36 6.55 -5.98
C ASP A 91 -1.23 5.33 -6.90
N LEU A 92 -2.32 4.56 -7.10
CA LEU A 92 -2.28 3.39 -7.98
C LEU A 92 -1.87 3.73 -9.42
N ARG A 93 -2.08 4.96 -9.88
CA ARG A 93 -1.64 5.42 -11.21
C ARG A 93 -0.12 5.47 -11.37
N ASP A 94 0.62 5.55 -10.26
CA ASP A 94 2.07 5.71 -10.26
C ASP A 94 2.77 4.35 -10.41
N VAL A 95 2.07 3.24 -10.16
CA VAL A 95 2.62 1.89 -10.12
C VAL A 95 2.45 1.21 -11.50
N PRO A 96 3.53 0.86 -12.20
CA PRO A 96 3.45 0.17 -13.48
C PRO A 96 2.79 -1.21 -13.36
N LEU A 97 2.04 -1.62 -14.39
CA LEU A 97 1.58 -3.01 -14.49
C LEU A 97 2.77 -3.97 -14.58
N GLY A 98 2.60 -5.17 -14.06
CA GLY A 98 3.67 -6.16 -13.93
C GLY A 98 4.51 -6.01 -12.67
N THR A 99 4.38 -4.89 -11.92
CA THR A 99 5.08 -4.69 -10.65
C THR A 99 4.64 -5.73 -9.62
N VAL A 100 5.60 -6.29 -8.90
CA VAL A 100 5.37 -7.17 -7.77
C VAL A 100 5.00 -6.33 -6.55
N MET A 101 3.82 -6.61 -6.00
CA MET A 101 3.26 -5.88 -4.86
C MET A 101 3.10 -6.80 -3.65
N HIS A 102 3.43 -6.27 -2.48
CA HIS A 102 3.10 -6.84 -1.17
C HIS A 102 1.80 -6.23 -0.67
N VAL A 103 0.93 -7.08 -0.13
CA VAL A 103 -0.44 -6.72 0.23
C VAL A 103 -0.69 -7.03 1.70
N ARG A 104 -1.33 -6.08 2.38
CA ARG A 104 -1.98 -6.28 3.69
C ARG A 104 -3.44 -5.93 3.54
N ALA A 105 -4.29 -6.95 3.61
CA ALA A 105 -5.71 -6.83 3.31
C ALA A 105 -6.59 -7.46 4.40
N PHE A 106 -7.85 -7.06 4.40
CA PHE A 106 -8.89 -7.60 5.26
C PHE A 106 -10.04 -8.13 4.42
N LEU A 107 -10.95 -8.83 5.10
CA LEU A 107 -12.27 -9.09 4.55
C LEU A 107 -13.01 -7.78 4.25
N PRO A 108 -14.02 -7.82 3.36
CA PRO A 108 -14.87 -6.67 3.09
C PRO A 108 -15.48 -6.07 4.36
N PRO A 109 -15.57 -4.72 4.46
CA PRO A 109 -16.21 -4.05 5.58
C PRO A 109 -17.71 -4.37 5.66
N ASP A 110 -18.29 -4.16 6.84
CA ASP A 110 -19.72 -4.35 7.14
C ASP A 110 -20.45 -2.99 7.20
N PRO A 111 -21.61 -2.78 6.52
CA PRO A 111 -22.27 -3.69 5.56
C PRO A 111 -21.44 -3.92 4.30
N GLU A 112 -21.66 -5.06 3.64
CA GLU A 112 -20.95 -5.54 2.43
C GLU A 112 -21.14 -4.61 1.22
N THR A 113 -20.58 -3.41 1.30
CA THR A 113 -20.50 -2.42 0.23
C THR A 113 -19.12 -2.52 -0.37
N SER A 114 -18.96 -3.47 -1.28
CA SER A 114 -17.69 -3.74 -1.96
C SER A 114 -17.73 -3.26 -3.42
N SER A 115 -16.66 -2.58 -3.85
CA SER A 115 -16.46 -2.16 -5.25
C SER A 115 -15.79 -3.25 -6.11
N VAL A 116 -15.53 -4.42 -5.52
CA VAL A 116 -14.98 -5.63 -6.14
C VAL A 116 -15.78 -6.86 -5.71
N PRO A 117 -15.74 -7.98 -6.45
CA PRO A 117 -16.40 -9.21 -6.01
C PRO A 117 -15.93 -9.66 -4.63
N VAL A 118 -16.89 -10.01 -3.76
CA VAL A 118 -16.61 -10.62 -2.46
C VAL A 118 -16.28 -12.09 -2.65
N VAL A 119 -15.15 -12.54 -2.09
CA VAL A 119 -14.71 -13.93 -2.13
C VAL A 119 -15.07 -14.58 -0.79
N GLN A 120 -16.08 -15.46 -0.78
CA GLN A 120 -16.57 -16.11 0.44
C GLN A 120 -15.67 -17.26 0.93
N ASN A 121 -15.14 -18.05 -0.01
CA ASN A 121 -14.28 -19.22 0.27
C ASN A 121 -12.90 -18.98 -0.34
N GLY A 122 -12.09 -18.18 0.35
CA GLY A 122 -10.74 -17.84 -0.10
C GLY A 122 -9.84 -19.08 -0.25
N ASN A 123 -8.88 -18.99 -1.16
CA ASN A 123 -7.79 -19.96 -1.30
C ASN A 123 -6.46 -19.19 -1.54
N PRO A 124 -5.29 -19.86 -1.54
CA PRO A 124 -4.01 -19.15 -1.71
C PRO A 124 -3.90 -18.32 -3.01
N GLU A 125 -4.57 -18.71 -4.10
CA GLU A 125 -4.58 -17.96 -5.37
C GLU A 125 -5.59 -16.81 -5.37
N ARG A 126 -6.63 -16.93 -4.55
CA ARG A 126 -7.75 -15.99 -4.44
C ARG A 126 -8.14 -15.83 -2.97
N PRO A 127 -7.36 -15.07 -2.18
CA PRO A 127 -7.66 -14.82 -0.78
C PRO A 127 -9.07 -14.23 -0.59
N ALA A 128 -9.68 -14.44 0.57
CA ALA A 128 -10.96 -13.79 0.88
C ALA A 128 -10.75 -12.29 1.17
N GLU A 129 -9.56 -11.95 1.65
CA GLU A 129 -9.13 -10.64 2.09
C GLU A 129 -8.64 -9.79 0.90
N ASN A 130 -9.58 -9.06 0.31
CA ASN A 130 -9.31 -8.22 -0.85
C ASN A 130 -9.57 -6.72 -0.63
N HIS A 131 -9.76 -6.30 0.63
CA HIS A 131 -9.87 -4.90 1.01
C HIS A 131 -8.56 -4.43 1.63
N VAL A 132 -7.77 -3.71 0.82
CA VAL A 132 -6.36 -3.45 1.05
C VAL A 132 -6.17 -2.23 1.93
N LEU A 133 -5.45 -2.42 3.04
CA LEU A 133 -4.94 -1.35 3.90
C LEU A 133 -3.57 -0.88 3.44
N HIS A 134 -2.69 -1.80 3.01
CA HIS A 134 -1.34 -1.46 2.58
C HIS A 134 -0.97 -2.21 1.32
N LEU A 135 -0.53 -1.47 0.31
CA LEU A 135 -0.05 -2.00 -0.96
C LEU A 135 1.32 -1.38 -1.26
N GLU A 136 2.37 -2.19 -1.34
CA GLU A 136 3.73 -1.65 -1.48
C GLU A 136 4.59 -2.47 -2.44
N ASP A 137 5.43 -1.80 -3.23
CA ASP A 137 6.40 -2.46 -4.09
C ASP A 137 7.55 -3.08 -3.28
N GLU A 138 8.37 -3.91 -3.93
CA GLU A 138 9.48 -4.61 -3.29
C GLU A 138 10.47 -3.69 -2.55
N PRO A 139 10.94 -2.55 -3.12
CA PRO A 139 11.77 -1.59 -2.39
C PRO A 139 11.09 -1.00 -1.16
N SER A 140 9.82 -0.60 -1.26
CA SER A 140 9.08 -0.03 -0.12
C SER A 140 8.91 -1.05 0.99
N PHE A 141 8.56 -2.30 0.64
CA PHE A 141 8.48 -3.41 1.58
C PHE A 141 9.81 -3.64 2.29
N CYS A 142 10.91 -3.73 1.54
CA CYS A 142 12.23 -3.94 2.11
C CYS A 142 12.63 -2.80 3.06
N LEU A 143 12.42 -1.55 2.66
CA LEU A 143 12.70 -0.39 3.51
C LEU A 143 11.87 -0.39 4.81
N ARG A 144 10.60 -0.80 4.75
CA ARG A 144 9.71 -0.84 5.92
C ARG A 144 10.10 -1.96 6.89
N GLU A 145 10.44 -3.13 6.37
CA GLU A 145 10.78 -4.32 7.16
C GLU A 145 12.27 -4.39 7.55
N GLY A 146 13.08 -3.39 7.13
CA GLY A 146 14.52 -3.38 7.40
C GLY A 146 15.27 -4.50 6.67
N LEU A 147 14.83 -4.83 5.45
CA LEU A 147 15.40 -5.86 4.59
C LEU A 147 16.23 -5.23 3.45
N VAL A 148 17.14 -6.03 2.90
CA VAL A 148 17.94 -5.70 1.73
C VAL A 148 18.17 -6.94 0.88
N TRP A 149 18.37 -6.77 -0.43
CA TRP A 149 18.82 -7.85 -1.30
C TRP A 149 20.34 -7.92 -1.29
N LYS A 150 20.90 -9.11 -1.08
CA LYS A 150 22.33 -9.40 -1.25
C LYS A 150 22.54 -10.15 -2.55
N LEU A 151 23.18 -9.49 -3.52
CA LEU A 151 23.46 -10.06 -4.83
C LEU A 151 24.68 -11.00 -4.72
N LYS A 152 24.50 -12.27 -5.11
CA LYS A 152 25.51 -13.33 -4.90
C LYS A 152 26.38 -13.53 -6.13
N GLU A 153 25.76 -13.81 -7.27
CA GLU A 153 26.41 -14.13 -8.53
C GLU A 153 25.54 -13.60 -9.67
N VAL A 154 26.20 -13.10 -10.72
CA VAL A 154 25.57 -12.84 -12.01
C VAL A 154 26.14 -13.80 -13.05
N GLU A 155 25.26 -14.36 -13.87
CA GLU A 155 25.59 -15.13 -15.07
C GLU A 155 25.09 -14.38 -16.30
N VAL A 156 26.01 -13.83 -17.09
CA VAL A 156 25.71 -13.02 -18.28
C VAL A 156 25.76 -13.88 -19.54
N GLN A 157 24.71 -13.79 -20.35
CA GLN A 157 24.59 -14.46 -21.63
C GLN A 157 24.05 -13.45 -22.67
N ALA A 158 24.95 -12.91 -23.50
CA ALA A 158 24.63 -11.84 -24.45
C ALA A 158 23.97 -10.62 -23.76
N ASN A 159 22.75 -10.26 -24.14
CA ASN A 159 22.03 -9.08 -23.63
C ASN A 159 21.09 -9.42 -22.44
N GLN A 160 21.27 -10.59 -21.83
CA GLN A 160 20.50 -11.04 -20.68
C GLN A 160 21.43 -11.55 -19.60
N ALA A 161 20.95 -11.52 -18.36
CA ALA A 161 21.67 -12.11 -17.24
C ALA A 161 20.71 -12.77 -16.25
N MET A 162 21.26 -13.70 -15.48
CA MET A 162 20.61 -14.27 -14.31
C MET A 162 21.37 -13.81 -13.07
N ILE A 163 20.65 -13.24 -12.10
CA ILE A 163 21.21 -12.92 -10.79
C ILE A 163 20.70 -13.94 -9.78
N SER A 164 21.60 -14.50 -8.99
CA SER A 164 21.25 -15.19 -7.75
C SER A 164 21.34 -14.20 -6.59
N ALA A 165 20.28 -14.04 -5.81
CA ALA A 165 20.24 -13.10 -4.70
C ALA A 165 19.46 -13.64 -3.51
N THR A 166 19.72 -13.11 -2.32
CA THR A 166 18.96 -13.42 -1.10
C THR A 166 18.36 -12.15 -0.54
N ARG A 167 17.11 -12.21 -0.08
CA ARG A 167 16.50 -11.12 0.69
C ARG A 167 16.68 -11.39 2.17
N GLU A 168 17.39 -10.49 2.85
CA GLU A 168 17.84 -10.68 4.23
C GLU A 168 17.61 -9.41 5.06
N PRO A 169 17.50 -9.51 6.40
CA PRO A 169 17.60 -8.35 7.27
C PRO A 169 18.89 -7.57 7.01
N GLN A 170 18.81 -6.23 7.09
CA GLN A 170 19.96 -5.35 6.95
C GLN A 170 20.94 -5.49 8.13
N ALA A 171 20.44 -5.87 9.32
CA ALA A 171 21.24 -6.30 10.45
C ALA A 171 21.75 -7.75 10.25
N VAL A 172 22.81 -8.16 10.96
CA VAL A 172 23.34 -9.53 10.89
C VAL A 172 22.25 -10.51 11.31
N GLY A 173 21.69 -11.23 10.34
CA GLY A 173 20.69 -12.27 10.54
C GLY A 173 21.31 -13.66 10.54
N ASP A 174 20.65 -14.59 11.21
CA ASP A 174 21.05 -15.99 11.32
C ASP A 174 20.76 -16.77 10.02
N GLY A 175 21.52 -16.47 8.97
CA GLY A 175 22.04 -17.41 7.97
C GLY A 175 21.11 -18.35 7.19
N LYS A 176 19.78 -18.13 7.10
CA LYS A 176 18.86 -19.01 6.33
C LYS A 176 17.94 -18.26 5.36
N ALA A 177 18.49 -17.40 4.50
CA ALA A 177 17.72 -16.83 3.40
C ALA A 177 17.72 -17.74 2.17
N ASN A 178 16.56 -17.87 1.53
CA ASN A 178 16.43 -18.62 0.28
C ASN A 178 17.10 -17.84 -0.85
N VAL A 179 17.95 -18.53 -1.61
CA VAL A 179 18.54 -17.98 -2.82
C VAL A 179 17.48 -17.98 -3.92
N GLU A 180 17.13 -16.80 -4.40
CA GLU A 180 16.24 -16.59 -5.53
C GLU A 180 17.05 -16.33 -6.80
N SER A 181 16.58 -16.90 -7.91
CA SER A 181 17.13 -16.68 -9.24
C SER A 181 16.24 -15.69 -9.97
N LEU A 182 16.81 -14.56 -10.39
CA LEU A 182 16.12 -13.39 -10.93
C LEU A 182 16.67 -13.05 -12.32
N THR A 183 15.79 -12.71 -13.27
CA THR A 183 16.23 -12.31 -14.62
C THR A 183 16.57 -10.83 -14.71
N VAL A 184 17.54 -10.52 -15.57
CA VAL A 184 17.97 -9.17 -15.96
C VAL A 184 18.07 -9.16 -17.48
N ASP A 185 17.71 -8.05 -18.11
CA ASP A 185 17.88 -7.84 -19.54
C ASP A 185 18.35 -6.41 -19.83
N ALA A 186 18.44 -6.06 -21.11
CA ALA A 186 18.84 -4.72 -21.54
C ALA A 186 17.89 -3.60 -21.08
N GLY A 187 16.66 -3.92 -20.65
CA GLY A 187 15.69 -2.99 -20.09
C GLY A 187 15.86 -2.73 -18.59
N THR A 188 16.63 -3.56 -17.88
CA THR A 188 16.92 -3.37 -16.45
C THR A 188 17.75 -2.09 -16.23
N ARG A 189 17.27 -1.21 -15.35
CA ARG A 189 17.96 0.03 -14.98
C ARG A 189 18.82 -0.18 -13.74
N VAL A 190 20.07 0.24 -13.78
CA VAL A 190 20.98 0.13 -12.64
C VAL A 190 21.37 1.52 -12.17
N TRP A 191 20.98 1.85 -10.94
CA TRP A 191 21.14 3.16 -10.35
C TRP A 191 22.32 3.18 -9.38
N ARG A 192 23.31 4.02 -9.70
CA ARG A 192 24.51 4.28 -8.88
C ARG A 192 24.62 5.78 -8.64
N GLY A 193 24.33 6.22 -7.41
CA GLY A 193 24.24 7.63 -7.04
C GLY A 193 23.24 8.41 -7.89
N ARG A 194 23.74 9.15 -8.89
CA ARG A 194 22.91 9.93 -9.83
C ARG A 194 22.83 9.34 -11.23
N GLU A 195 23.62 8.30 -11.50
CA GLU A 195 23.72 7.63 -12.79
C GLU A 195 22.58 6.63 -12.96
N CYS A 196 22.12 6.47 -14.20
CA CYS A 196 21.24 5.41 -14.63
C CYS A 196 21.98 4.63 -15.71
N LEU A 197 22.55 3.50 -15.31
CA LEU A 197 23.33 2.59 -16.14
C LEU A 197 22.42 1.50 -16.71
N ASN A 198 22.81 0.94 -17.84
CA ASN A 198 22.24 -0.28 -18.40
C ASN A 198 23.27 -1.42 -18.32
N LEU A 199 22.90 -2.60 -18.83
CA LEU A 199 23.78 -3.77 -18.85
C LEU A 199 25.06 -3.54 -19.67
N GLU A 200 24.99 -2.82 -20.80
CA GLU A 200 26.14 -2.52 -21.65
C GLU A 200 27.14 -1.60 -20.93
N ASP A 201 26.65 -0.62 -20.17
CA ASP A 201 27.49 0.28 -19.36
C ASP A 201 28.28 -0.52 -18.31
N LEU A 202 27.60 -1.46 -17.60
CA LEU A 202 28.26 -2.32 -16.61
C LEU A 202 29.33 -3.22 -17.23
N ILE A 203 29.09 -3.73 -18.44
CA ILE A 203 30.06 -4.54 -19.18
C ILE A 203 31.22 -3.66 -19.68
N GLY A 204 30.93 -2.49 -20.23
CA GLY A 204 31.91 -1.52 -20.74
C GLY A 204 32.85 -0.99 -19.67
N GLU A 205 32.35 -0.79 -18.44
CA GLU A 205 33.16 -0.42 -17.27
C GLU A 205 33.91 -1.62 -16.65
N GLY A 206 33.69 -2.84 -17.15
CA GLY A 206 34.28 -4.07 -16.58
C GLY A 206 33.70 -4.49 -15.22
N ILE A 207 32.56 -3.89 -14.83
CA ILE A 207 31.85 -4.24 -13.60
C ILE A 207 31.20 -5.60 -13.75
N TRP A 208 30.56 -5.90 -14.88
CA TRP A 208 30.06 -7.24 -15.20
C TRP A 208 30.85 -7.85 -16.36
N PRO A 209 30.94 -9.18 -16.46
CA PRO A 209 31.61 -9.82 -17.58
C PRO A 209 30.76 -9.69 -18.85
N ALA A 210 31.39 -9.62 -20.02
CA ALA A 210 30.68 -9.67 -21.30
C ALA A 210 29.97 -11.02 -21.54
N SER A 211 30.45 -12.09 -20.90
CA SER A 211 29.81 -13.40 -20.87
C SER A 211 30.35 -14.23 -19.70
N GLY A 212 29.53 -15.13 -19.17
CA GLY A 212 29.89 -16.06 -18.12
C GLY A 212 29.53 -15.55 -16.72
N LYS A 213 30.16 -16.14 -15.71
CA LYS A 213 29.79 -15.93 -14.30
C LYS A 213 30.73 -14.94 -13.61
N LYS A 214 30.17 -14.14 -12.71
CA LYS A 214 30.92 -13.28 -11.78
C LYS A 214 30.26 -13.28 -10.42
N ALA A 215 31.04 -13.53 -9.38
CA ALA A 215 30.62 -13.32 -8.00
C ALA A 215 30.42 -11.83 -7.72
N LEU A 216 29.30 -11.47 -7.09
CA LEU A 216 28.95 -10.11 -6.70
C LEU A 216 29.23 -9.83 -5.21
N GLY A 217 29.71 -10.84 -4.46
CA GLY A 217 30.26 -10.64 -3.11
C GLY A 217 29.25 -10.11 -2.10
N ASP A 218 28.00 -10.57 -2.18
CA ASP A 218 26.91 -10.15 -1.30
C ASP A 218 26.60 -8.64 -1.38
N GLN A 219 26.82 -8.03 -2.54
CA GLN A 219 26.56 -6.61 -2.76
C GLN A 219 25.11 -6.29 -2.38
N ALA A 220 24.95 -5.36 -1.45
CA ALA A 220 23.64 -4.91 -0.99
C ALA A 220 22.98 -4.02 -2.05
N ALA A 221 21.70 -4.27 -2.34
CA ALA A 221 20.88 -3.46 -3.23
C ALA A 221 19.41 -3.50 -2.84
N LEU A 222 18.64 -2.54 -3.33
CA LEU A 222 17.19 -2.66 -3.43
C LEU A 222 16.81 -3.01 -4.87
N LEU A 223 15.81 -3.86 -5.03
CA LEU A 223 15.39 -4.38 -6.33
C LEU A 223 13.95 -3.98 -6.64
N GLY A 224 13.74 -3.40 -7.81
CA GLY A 224 12.43 -3.27 -8.43
C GLY A 224 12.10 -4.59 -9.09
N LEU A 225 11.02 -5.24 -8.66
CA LEU A 225 10.64 -6.56 -9.17
C LEU A 225 9.36 -6.50 -9.99
N THR A 226 9.42 -7.19 -11.12
CA THR A 226 8.30 -7.43 -12.03
C THR A 226 8.22 -8.92 -12.37
N TRP A 227 7.21 -9.32 -13.12
CA TRP A 227 7.16 -10.66 -13.71
C TRP A 227 7.14 -10.59 -15.24
N GLN A 228 7.91 -11.46 -15.86
CA GLN A 228 7.95 -11.64 -17.31
C GLN A 228 7.89 -13.14 -17.65
N PRO A 229 7.33 -13.51 -18.82
CA PRO A 229 7.38 -14.88 -19.31
C PRO A 229 8.83 -15.38 -19.38
N THR A 230 9.11 -16.52 -18.74
CA THR A 230 10.45 -17.10 -18.71
C THR A 230 10.49 -18.37 -19.58
N PRO A 231 11.50 -18.53 -20.47
CA PRO A 231 11.67 -19.75 -21.24
C PRO A 231 11.88 -21.02 -20.39
N ASN A 232 11.84 -22.18 -21.03
CA ASN A 232 12.22 -23.48 -20.46
C ASN A 232 11.32 -24.00 -19.33
N GLY A 233 10.03 -23.65 -19.34
CA GLY A 233 9.05 -24.20 -18.40
C GLY A 233 9.17 -23.65 -16.97
N VAL A 234 9.86 -22.52 -16.79
CA VAL A 234 9.90 -21.81 -15.50
C VAL A 234 8.71 -20.86 -15.44
N PHE A 235 7.74 -21.16 -14.59
CA PHE A 235 6.47 -20.44 -14.55
C PHE A 235 6.46 -19.25 -13.57
N LEU A 236 7.30 -19.30 -12.54
CA LEU A 236 7.46 -18.24 -11.56
C LEU A 236 8.94 -17.91 -11.39
N ARG A 237 9.38 -16.87 -12.10
CA ARG A 237 10.67 -16.22 -11.92
C ARG A 237 10.46 -14.72 -12.06
N TYR A 238 10.97 -13.97 -11.09
CA TYR A 238 10.89 -12.53 -11.13
C TYR A 238 11.97 -11.93 -12.01
N HIS A 239 11.61 -10.82 -12.65
CA HIS A 239 12.49 -10.00 -13.45
C HIS A 239 12.81 -8.71 -12.70
N ILE A 240 14.07 -8.31 -12.71
CA ILE A 240 14.54 -7.09 -12.07
C ILE A 240 14.35 -5.94 -13.06
N SER A 241 13.44 -5.01 -12.76
CA SER A 241 13.29 -3.78 -13.54
C SER A 241 14.34 -2.73 -13.15
N ASP A 242 14.71 -2.70 -11.87
CA ASP A 242 15.58 -1.70 -11.29
C ASP A 242 16.50 -2.29 -10.23
N ILE A 243 17.76 -1.84 -10.21
CA ILE A 243 18.73 -2.14 -9.17
C ILE A 243 19.20 -0.81 -8.58
N TRP A 244 18.88 -0.52 -7.32
CA TRP A 244 19.47 0.61 -6.60
C TRP A 244 20.66 0.11 -5.77
N LEU A 245 21.87 0.46 -6.19
CA LEU A 245 23.12 -0.03 -5.61
C LEU A 245 23.56 0.72 -4.34
N ASP A 246 23.00 1.90 -4.10
CA ASP A 246 23.37 2.75 -2.98
C ASP A 246 22.20 3.61 -2.48
N GLU A 247 22.40 4.17 -1.29
CA GLU A 247 21.39 4.98 -0.61
C GLU A 247 21.04 6.25 -1.40
N ALA A 248 22.01 6.90 -2.05
CA ALA A 248 21.76 8.12 -2.82
C ALA A 248 20.83 7.86 -4.01
N ALA A 249 20.98 6.70 -4.66
CA ALA A 249 20.14 6.25 -5.75
C ALA A 249 18.67 6.06 -5.31
N ILE A 250 18.42 5.28 -4.24
CA ILE A 250 17.04 5.07 -3.77
C ILE A 250 16.42 6.35 -3.20
N GLN A 251 17.17 7.16 -2.44
CA GLN A 251 16.68 8.43 -1.91
C GLN A 251 16.22 9.38 -3.02
N ARG A 252 16.85 9.35 -4.19
CA ARG A 252 16.41 10.11 -5.36
C ARG A 252 15.07 9.61 -5.90
N ALA A 253 14.92 8.29 -6.06
CA ALA A 253 13.66 7.69 -6.51
C ALA A 253 12.51 8.01 -5.53
N THR A 254 12.77 7.84 -4.22
CA THR A 254 11.84 8.20 -3.13
C THR A 254 11.44 9.67 -3.20
N ARG A 255 12.39 10.58 -3.40
CA ARG A 255 12.12 12.02 -3.49
C ARG A 255 11.24 12.36 -4.70
N ASN A 256 11.54 11.79 -5.86
CA ASN A 256 10.75 12.02 -7.06
C ASN A 256 9.30 11.55 -6.87
N GLN A 257 9.12 10.33 -6.36
CA GLN A 257 7.79 9.81 -6.07
C GLN A 257 7.06 10.63 -4.99
N THR A 258 7.78 11.09 -3.97
CA THR A 258 7.24 12.00 -2.94
C THR A 258 6.68 13.29 -3.55
N GLU A 259 7.41 13.94 -4.46
CA GLU A 259 6.93 15.17 -5.09
C GLU A 259 5.74 14.92 -6.03
N THR A 260 5.73 13.82 -6.78
CA THR A 260 4.58 13.39 -7.59
C THR A 260 3.33 13.25 -6.72
N HIS A 261 3.44 12.53 -5.61
CA HIS A 261 2.31 12.30 -4.73
C HIS A 261 1.87 13.57 -3.98
N LYS A 262 2.81 14.45 -3.57
CA LYS A 262 2.47 15.76 -2.99
C LYS A 262 1.64 16.61 -3.94
N ALA A 263 2.01 16.65 -5.22
CA ALA A 263 1.24 17.37 -6.24
C ALA A 263 -0.17 16.77 -6.38
N LEU A 264 -0.30 15.44 -6.35
CA LEU A 264 -1.58 14.75 -6.38
C LEU A 264 -2.47 15.11 -5.18
N ILE A 265 -1.95 15.04 -3.95
CA ILE A 265 -2.73 15.36 -2.75
C ILE A 265 -3.13 16.83 -2.70
N ARG A 266 -2.25 17.76 -3.09
CA ARG A 266 -2.59 19.19 -3.12
C ARG A 266 -3.73 19.51 -4.09
N THR A 267 -3.81 18.80 -5.21
CA THR A 267 -4.82 19.02 -6.25
C THR A 267 -6.12 18.27 -6.00
N ARG A 268 -6.08 17.12 -5.31
CA ARG A 268 -7.29 16.36 -4.94
C ARG A 268 -7.75 16.56 -3.51
N TRP A 269 -7.01 17.31 -2.69
CA TRP A 269 -7.30 17.61 -1.28
C TRP A 269 -7.04 16.44 -0.32
N MET A 270 -6.78 16.75 0.95
CA MET A 270 -6.40 15.77 1.98
C MET A 270 -7.62 14.94 2.38
N PRO A 271 -7.58 13.61 2.27
CA PRO A 271 -8.69 12.78 2.74
C PRO A 271 -8.73 12.72 4.27
N ALA A 272 -9.94 12.63 4.79
CA ALA A 272 -10.24 12.54 6.20
C ALA A 272 -11.58 11.80 6.39
N TRP A 273 -11.91 11.43 7.61
CA TRP A 273 -13.30 11.13 7.97
C TRP A 273 -13.80 12.08 9.02
N VAL A 274 -15.11 12.19 9.14
CA VAL A 274 -15.77 12.98 10.18
C VAL A 274 -15.95 12.11 11.43
N ASP A 275 -15.34 12.54 12.54
CA ASP A 275 -15.50 11.89 13.84
C ASP A 275 -16.81 12.33 14.51
N ALA A 276 -17.11 13.63 14.50
CA ALA A 276 -18.26 14.23 15.16
C ALA A 276 -18.70 15.53 14.49
N VAL A 277 -19.97 15.91 14.71
CA VAL A 277 -20.52 17.19 14.27
C VAL A 277 -21.34 17.82 15.40
N GLU A 278 -21.00 19.05 15.77
CA GLU A 278 -21.77 19.90 16.68
C GLU A 278 -22.60 20.89 15.84
N TYR A 279 -23.91 20.67 15.77
CA TYR A 279 -24.81 21.53 14.99
C TYR A 279 -25.15 22.82 15.74
N GLY A 280 -25.00 23.95 15.05
CA GLY A 280 -25.46 25.26 15.45
C GLY A 280 -26.80 25.62 14.77
N LYS A 281 -27.12 26.92 14.78
CA LYS A 281 -28.31 27.45 14.10
C LYS A 281 -28.00 27.79 12.64
N PHE A 282 -29.02 27.70 11.78
CA PHE A 282 -28.99 28.17 10.38
C PHE A 282 -27.84 27.58 9.54
N GLY A 283 -27.58 26.28 9.66
CA GLY A 283 -26.55 25.58 8.88
C GLY A 283 -25.14 25.64 9.46
N ARG A 284 -24.90 26.45 10.49
CA ARG A 284 -23.60 26.48 11.17
C ARG A 284 -23.31 25.17 11.86
N ALA A 285 -22.08 24.67 11.76
CA ALA A 285 -21.64 23.49 12.48
C ALA A 285 -20.13 23.53 12.77
N LYS A 286 -19.72 22.85 13.84
CA LYS A 286 -18.32 22.51 14.10
C LYS A 286 -18.13 21.03 13.83
N VAL A 287 -17.22 20.72 12.92
CA VAL A 287 -16.93 19.37 12.45
C VAL A 287 -15.58 18.96 13.01
N THR A 288 -15.54 17.84 13.70
CA THR A 288 -14.30 17.20 14.11
C THR A 288 -13.97 16.11 13.10
N ALA A 289 -12.78 16.17 12.50
CA ALA A 289 -12.37 15.23 11.46
C ALA A 289 -10.91 14.76 11.63
N THR A 290 -10.66 13.47 11.46
CA THR A 290 -9.32 12.88 11.51
C THR A 290 -8.76 12.75 10.10
N LEU A 291 -7.62 13.39 9.85
CA LEU A 291 -6.94 13.31 8.55
C LEU A 291 -6.34 11.91 8.36
N PHE A 292 -6.47 11.34 7.17
CA PHE A 292 -5.89 10.03 6.86
C PHE A 292 -4.37 10.11 6.78
N GLY A 293 -3.74 8.99 7.13
CA GLY A 293 -2.31 8.81 7.23
C GLY A 293 -1.64 8.45 5.91
N GLY A 294 -0.34 8.17 5.99
CA GLY A 294 0.45 7.72 4.84
C GLY A 294 0.92 8.82 3.90
N MET A 295 0.50 10.08 4.11
CA MET A 295 0.98 11.23 3.33
C MET A 295 2.33 11.76 3.85
N GLU A 296 3.02 12.53 3.01
CA GLU A 296 4.28 13.19 3.38
C GLU A 296 4.04 14.31 4.43
N PRO A 297 4.89 14.44 5.46
CA PRO A 297 4.69 15.38 6.59
C PRO A 297 4.41 16.84 6.21
N SER A 298 5.04 17.38 5.16
CA SER A 298 4.82 18.78 4.74
C SER A 298 3.37 19.05 4.29
N LEU A 299 2.63 18.03 3.85
CA LEU A 299 1.20 18.19 3.52
C LEU A 299 0.36 18.48 4.76
N TYR A 300 0.64 17.82 5.89
CA TYR A 300 -0.09 18.12 7.14
C TYR A 300 0.32 19.48 7.73
N ALA A 301 1.58 19.90 7.52
CA ALA A 301 2.08 21.19 8.00
C ALA A 301 1.38 22.40 7.33
N ASP A 302 0.71 22.19 6.19
CA ASP A 302 -0.07 23.21 5.51
C ASP A 302 -1.42 23.50 6.22
N PHE A 303 -1.86 22.65 7.15
CA PHE A 303 -3.07 22.85 7.96
C PHE A 303 -2.73 23.65 9.23
N LYS A 304 -3.37 24.80 9.41
CA LYS A 304 -3.09 25.72 10.52
C LYS A 304 -4.38 26.22 11.19
N ALA A 305 -4.35 26.37 12.51
CA ALA A 305 -5.45 27.00 13.24
C ALA A 305 -5.64 28.45 12.75
N GLY A 306 -6.89 28.87 12.64
CA GLY A 306 -7.32 30.14 12.05
C GLY A 306 -7.28 30.20 10.53
N SER A 307 -6.76 29.18 9.83
CA SER A 307 -6.68 29.22 8.36
C SER A 307 -8.02 28.87 7.70
N PRO A 308 -8.38 29.54 6.59
CA PRO A 308 -9.57 29.19 5.85
C PRO A 308 -9.37 27.89 5.08
N ALA A 309 -10.41 27.06 5.04
CA ALA A 309 -10.41 25.76 4.39
C ALA A 309 -11.77 25.46 3.74
N GLN A 310 -11.78 24.43 2.90
CA GLN A 310 -12.98 23.83 2.32
C GLN A 310 -13.04 22.35 2.65
N MET A 311 -14.24 21.84 2.90
CA MET A 311 -14.50 20.43 3.14
C MET A 311 -15.58 19.96 2.18
N ASN A 312 -15.32 18.88 1.44
CA ASN A 312 -16.30 18.27 0.53
C ASN A 312 -16.45 16.77 0.82
N SER A 313 -17.66 16.25 0.67
CA SER A 313 -17.95 14.83 0.78
C SER A 313 -17.42 14.04 -0.40
N VAL A 314 -16.88 12.86 -0.10
CA VAL A 314 -16.38 11.91 -1.11
C VAL A 314 -16.92 10.52 -0.82
N GLU A 315 -16.90 9.65 -1.83
CA GLU A 315 -17.16 8.23 -1.63
C GLU A 315 -15.97 7.52 -0.97
N ASN A 316 -16.14 6.26 -0.59
CA ASN A 316 -15.08 5.42 -0.02
C ASN A 316 -13.86 5.27 -0.96
N THR A 317 -14.06 5.45 -2.27
CA THR A 317 -12.98 5.49 -3.27
C THR A 317 -12.28 6.85 -3.35
N LEU A 318 -12.63 7.79 -2.48
CA LEU A 318 -12.14 9.17 -2.42
C LEU A 318 -12.49 10.05 -3.63
N LYS A 319 -13.46 9.63 -4.45
CA LYS A 319 -13.98 10.45 -5.55
C LYS A 319 -14.92 11.54 -5.03
N HIS A 320 -14.79 12.74 -5.58
CA HIS A 320 -15.72 13.83 -5.27
C HIS A 320 -17.11 13.52 -5.81
N THR A 321 -18.12 13.73 -4.97
CA THR A 321 -19.52 13.76 -5.40
C THR A 321 -19.80 15.10 -6.11
N HIS A 322 -20.56 15.08 -7.20
CA HIS A 322 -20.93 16.27 -7.98
C HIS A 322 -19.72 17.12 -8.43
N GLY A 323 -18.63 16.48 -8.83
CA GLY A 323 -17.37 17.16 -9.16
C GLY A 323 -17.31 17.76 -10.58
N ASP A 324 -18.37 17.65 -11.38
CA ASP A 324 -18.41 18.18 -12.76
C ASP A 324 -18.39 19.69 -12.84
N TYR A 325 -18.74 20.38 -11.76
CA TYR A 325 -18.63 21.84 -11.62
C TYR A 325 -17.41 22.30 -10.80
N SER A 326 -16.50 21.38 -10.45
CA SER A 326 -15.35 21.53 -9.53
C SER A 326 -15.58 20.85 -8.17
N PRO A 327 -14.53 20.27 -7.55
CA PRO A 327 -14.55 19.87 -6.14
C PRO A 327 -15.06 20.94 -5.17
N ALA A 328 -14.95 22.23 -5.51
CA ALA A 328 -15.45 23.32 -4.68
C ALA A 328 -16.97 23.56 -4.78
N HIS A 329 -17.66 23.02 -5.78
CA HIS A 329 -19.07 23.33 -6.03
C HIS A 329 -19.99 22.94 -4.87
N MET A 330 -19.77 21.74 -4.32
CA MET A 330 -20.52 21.21 -3.17
C MET A 330 -19.72 21.30 -1.86
N ALA A 331 -18.61 22.06 -1.83
CA ALA A 331 -17.77 22.13 -0.64
C ALA A 331 -18.32 23.15 0.37
N SER A 332 -18.35 22.75 1.64
CA SER A 332 -18.56 23.67 2.76
C SER A 332 -17.28 24.48 3.00
N GLY A 333 -17.37 25.81 2.93
CA GLY A 333 -16.28 26.72 3.27
C GLY A 333 -16.28 27.07 4.75
N GLY A 334 -15.10 27.39 5.30
CA GLY A 334 -15.00 27.66 6.73
C GLY A 334 -13.58 27.92 7.22
N ALA A 335 -13.38 27.83 8.53
CA ALA A 335 -12.08 27.99 9.18
C ALA A 335 -11.71 26.76 10.00
N ILE A 336 -10.42 26.39 9.97
CA ILE A 336 -9.86 25.41 10.89
C ILE A 336 -9.65 26.13 12.23
N LEU A 337 -10.41 25.76 13.25
CA LEU A 337 -10.32 26.35 14.58
C LEU A 337 -9.11 25.83 15.36
N GLU A 338 -8.90 24.52 15.31
CA GLU A 338 -7.85 23.83 16.08
C GLU A 338 -7.33 22.61 15.33
N LEU A 339 -6.08 22.25 15.66
CA LEU A 339 -5.45 21.00 15.27
C LEU A 339 -4.99 20.29 16.53
N THR A 340 -5.40 19.03 16.67
CA THR A 340 -5.07 18.20 17.81
C THR A 340 -4.29 16.98 17.32
N ARG A 341 -3.13 16.73 17.93
CA ARG A 341 -2.42 15.46 17.76
C ARG A 341 -2.98 14.46 18.77
N LEU A 342 -3.50 13.35 18.28
CA LEU A 342 -4.04 12.29 19.12
C LEU A 342 -2.90 11.62 19.90
N PRO A 343 -3.08 11.35 21.21
CA PRO A 343 -2.07 10.68 22.01
C PRO A 343 -1.98 9.18 21.66
N GLY A 344 -0.84 8.57 21.96
CA GLY A 344 -0.63 7.13 21.80
C GLY A 344 -0.10 6.71 20.43
N ALA A 345 -0.15 5.41 20.17
CA ALA A 345 0.30 4.84 18.90
C ALA A 345 -0.68 5.22 17.78
N ILE A 346 -0.14 5.74 16.67
CA ILE A 346 -0.93 6.13 15.50
C ILE A 346 -1.14 4.87 14.64
N PRO A 347 -2.39 4.39 14.48
CA PRO A 347 -2.64 3.22 13.65
C PRO A 347 -2.38 3.51 12.17
N LEU A 348 -2.01 2.49 11.41
CA LEU A 348 -1.80 2.62 9.97
C LEU A 348 -3.10 3.11 9.28
N GLY A 349 -2.96 4.08 8.38
CA GLY A 349 -4.09 4.76 7.74
C GLY A 349 -4.57 6.01 8.48
N SER A 350 -4.14 6.25 9.72
CA SER A 350 -4.35 7.52 10.43
C SER A 350 -3.13 8.42 10.38
N SER A 351 -3.33 9.74 10.31
CA SER A 351 -2.24 10.70 10.52
C SER A 351 -1.98 10.99 12.01
N GLY A 352 -2.90 10.57 12.89
CA GLY A 352 -2.93 11.03 14.28
C GLY A 352 -3.27 12.52 14.43
N ILE A 353 -3.68 13.19 13.37
CA ILE A 353 -4.04 14.62 13.37
C ILE A 353 -5.55 14.75 13.18
N GLN A 354 -6.19 15.38 14.15
CA GLN A 354 -7.59 15.77 14.10
C GLN A 354 -7.69 17.28 13.89
N ILE A 355 -8.60 17.72 13.04
CA ILE A 355 -8.95 19.12 12.85
C ILE A 355 -10.34 19.38 13.42
N ARG A 356 -10.55 20.58 13.95
CA ARG A 356 -11.90 21.11 14.16
C ARG A 356 -12.15 22.23 13.17
N PHE A 357 -13.18 22.05 12.35
CA PHE A 357 -13.52 22.92 11.25
C PHE A 357 -14.90 23.55 11.51
N GLU A 358 -15.00 24.87 11.45
CA GLU A 358 -16.28 25.57 11.55
C GLU A 358 -16.73 26.04 10.17
N THR A 359 -17.98 25.70 9.82
CA THR A 359 -18.67 26.12 8.60
C THR A 359 -20.00 26.76 8.97
N ASP A 360 -20.48 27.70 8.17
CA ASP A 360 -21.84 28.26 8.24
C ASP A 360 -22.84 27.50 7.36
N GLN A 361 -22.37 26.58 6.52
CA GLN A 361 -23.17 25.74 5.64
C GLN A 361 -22.74 24.28 5.74
N ILE A 362 -23.33 23.55 6.68
CA ILE A 362 -23.20 22.09 6.78
C ILE A 362 -24.06 21.38 5.73
N ILE A 363 -23.58 20.26 5.21
CA ILE A 363 -24.29 19.44 4.22
C ILE A 363 -24.36 17.98 4.67
N GLU A 364 -25.31 17.21 4.11
CA GLU A 364 -25.55 15.81 4.48
C GLU A 364 -24.32 14.90 4.30
N GLY A 365 -23.45 15.24 3.34
CA GLY A 365 -22.22 14.51 3.08
C GLY A 365 -21.13 14.68 4.17
N ILE A 366 -21.31 15.60 5.11
CA ILE A 366 -20.40 15.88 6.22
C ILE A 366 -21.12 15.54 7.54
N ARG A 367 -21.20 14.24 7.83
CA ARG A 367 -21.80 13.68 9.05
C ARG A 367 -20.87 12.60 9.63
N PRO A 368 -20.99 12.24 10.92
CA PRO A 368 -20.13 11.25 11.56
C PRO A 368 -20.01 9.96 10.74
N GLY A 369 -18.79 9.45 10.61
CA GLY A 369 -18.45 8.26 9.83
C GLY A 369 -18.32 8.47 8.31
N ARG A 370 -18.69 9.64 7.76
CA ARG A 370 -18.48 9.91 6.33
C ARG A 370 -17.03 10.30 6.03
N VAL A 371 -16.59 9.90 4.85
CA VAL A 371 -15.30 10.29 4.29
C VAL A 371 -15.46 11.65 3.60
N VAL A 372 -14.51 12.52 3.84
CA VAL A 372 -14.45 13.86 3.27
C VAL A 372 -13.05 14.11 2.72
N ARG A 373 -12.92 15.15 1.91
CA ARG A 373 -11.63 15.73 1.58
C ARG A 373 -11.59 17.19 2.00
N VAL A 374 -10.44 17.61 2.53
CA VAL A 374 -10.22 18.93 3.12
C VAL A 374 -9.10 19.65 2.38
N ARG A 375 -9.38 20.88 1.97
CA ARG A 375 -8.44 21.78 1.31
C ARG A 375 -8.17 23.00 2.17
N PRO A 376 -6.95 23.22 2.68
CA PRO A 376 -6.55 24.55 3.11
C PRO A 376 -6.49 25.46 1.87
N THR A 377 -6.91 26.72 2.02
CA THR A 377 -6.94 27.67 0.89
C THR A 377 -5.58 27.97 0.26
N SER A 378 -4.48 27.64 0.94
CA SER A 378 -3.11 27.68 0.42
C SER A 378 -2.84 26.68 -0.72
N TRP A 379 -3.65 25.64 -0.83
CA TRP A 379 -3.53 24.65 -1.90
C TRP A 379 -4.27 25.10 -3.15
N PRO A 380 -3.87 24.66 -4.35
CA PRO A 380 -4.53 25.04 -5.59
C PRO A 380 -5.99 24.54 -5.60
N LEU A 381 -6.88 25.36 -6.17
CA LEU A 381 -8.23 24.91 -6.55
C LEU A 381 -8.20 24.57 -8.03
N VAL A 382 -8.43 23.30 -8.37
CA VAL A 382 -8.41 22.81 -9.75
C VAL A 382 -9.64 21.97 -10.04
N ASN A 383 -9.99 21.88 -11.32
CA ASN A 383 -10.98 20.92 -11.78
C ASN A 383 -10.31 19.57 -12.00
N LEU A 384 -11.04 18.50 -11.67
CA LEU A 384 -10.57 17.13 -11.87
C LEU A 384 -11.01 16.61 -13.23
N SER A 385 -10.28 15.61 -13.74
CA SER A 385 -10.70 14.92 -14.95
C SER A 385 -12.03 14.19 -14.70
N ARG A 386 -12.78 13.94 -15.78
CA ARG A 386 -14.09 13.28 -15.72
C ARG A 386 -14.05 11.92 -14.99
N ASP A 387 -12.91 11.24 -14.99
CA ASP A 387 -12.67 9.95 -14.34
C ASP A 387 -12.68 10.05 -12.80
N GLU A 388 -12.28 11.19 -12.24
CA GLU A 388 -11.96 11.35 -10.81
C GLU A 388 -13.13 11.90 -9.96
N TYR A 389 -14.30 12.10 -10.57
CA TYR A 389 -15.52 12.49 -9.85
C TYR A 389 -16.74 11.66 -10.26
N LEU A 390 -17.80 11.79 -9.47
CA LEU A 390 -19.10 11.17 -9.70
C LEU A 390 -20.11 12.25 -10.12
N ARG A 391 -20.97 11.93 -11.09
CA ARG A 391 -22.22 12.67 -11.31
C ARG A 391 -23.35 11.94 -10.60
N ASP A 392 -23.63 10.72 -11.04
CA ASP A 392 -24.77 9.95 -10.54
C ASP A 392 -24.33 8.69 -9.77
N SER A 393 -23.41 7.89 -10.32
CA SER A 393 -22.96 6.63 -9.70
C SER A 393 -21.48 6.33 -9.96
N ILE A 394 -20.92 5.43 -9.15
CA ILE A 394 -19.53 4.95 -9.31
C ILE A 394 -19.31 4.21 -10.65
N GLU A 395 -20.38 3.64 -11.21
CA GLU A 395 -20.33 2.78 -12.40
C GLU A 395 -20.58 3.54 -13.71
N GLU A 396 -20.86 4.84 -13.66
CA GLU A 396 -21.27 5.62 -14.83
C GLU A 396 -20.20 5.64 -15.95
N ARG A 397 -18.92 5.59 -15.57
CA ARG A 397 -17.78 5.56 -16.51
C ARG A 397 -16.92 4.31 -16.41
N PHE A 398 -16.91 3.68 -15.24
CA PHE A 398 -16.11 2.50 -14.99
C PHE A 398 -17.01 1.28 -14.86
N PRO A 399 -16.65 0.16 -15.47
CA PRO A 399 -17.47 -1.03 -15.39
C PRO A 399 -17.63 -1.47 -13.93
N GLY A 400 -18.83 -1.92 -13.54
CA GLY A 400 -19.15 -2.31 -12.16
C GLY A 400 -18.32 -3.50 -11.66
N PRO A 401 -18.49 -4.04 -10.45
CA PRO A 401 -17.69 -5.18 -9.98
C PRO A 401 -17.73 -6.44 -10.90
N ASN A 402 -18.66 -6.50 -11.84
CA ASN A 402 -18.85 -7.59 -12.81
C ASN A 402 -17.77 -7.71 -13.92
N ILE A 403 -16.82 -6.78 -14.01
CA ILE A 403 -15.64 -6.86 -14.92
C ILE A 403 -14.67 -7.92 -14.41
N PHE A 404 -14.47 -8.00 -13.10
CA PHE A 404 -13.41 -8.82 -12.50
C PHE A 404 -13.58 -10.34 -12.74
N PRO A 405 -14.80 -10.92 -12.72
CA PRO A 405 -14.98 -12.34 -13.08
C PRO A 405 -14.72 -12.68 -14.55
N LYS A 406 -14.60 -11.69 -15.43
CA LYS A 406 -14.41 -11.87 -16.88
C LYS A 406 -12.94 -11.78 -17.34
N TYR A 407 -11.99 -11.55 -16.42
CA TYR A 407 -10.56 -11.44 -16.70
C TYR A 407 -9.71 -12.38 -15.85
#